data_AF-A0A9E4J1L8-F1
#
_entry.id   AF-A0A9E4J1L8-F1
#
_cell.length_a   1.000
_cell.length_b   1.000
_cell.length_c   1.000
_cell.angle_alpha   90.00
_cell.angle_beta   90.00
_cell.angle_gamma   90.00
#
_symmetry.space_group_name_H-M   'P 1'
#
loop_
_entity.id
_entity.type
_entity.pdbx_description
1 polymer ?
#
loop_
_entity_poly.entity_id
_entity_poly.type
_entity_poly.pdbx_seq_one_letter_code
_entity_poly.pdbx_strand_id
1 'polypeptide(L)'
;MFPRLFEVGPVSIYSYGLLLATAYLVGLWYASVRARKRGLDANRVTDLGIYIIISALVGAKLLLVVVEFDHLRRDPSEIWNLLRSAGVFYGGLLLAVAVAFWYMRRHRLPVWTTCDAFAPGIALGQAVGRIGCLMAGCCYGAPTDLPWGVTFTNPLAAANVGTPLDVSLHPTQLYESAAVLAILGILLLAERR
;
A
#
# COMPACT_ATOMS: atom_id res chain seq x y z
N MET A 1 -0.24 9.54 -17.56
CA MET A 1 -0.75 9.02 -16.27
C MET A 1 -2.04 9.75 -15.87
N PHE A 2 -2.89 9.12 -15.06
CA PHE A 2 -4.18 9.68 -14.60
C PHE A 2 -4.23 9.72 -13.06
N PRO A 3 -3.70 10.78 -12.42
CA PRO A 3 -3.67 10.85 -10.95
C PRO A 3 -5.07 10.99 -10.33
N ARG A 4 -6.01 11.60 -11.06
CA ARG A 4 -7.43 11.74 -10.68
C ARG A 4 -8.30 10.98 -11.69
N LEU A 5 -9.21 10.14 -11.19
CA LEU A 5 -10.12 9.34 -12.04
C LEU A 5 -11.49 10.00 -12.18
N PHE A 6 -12.10 10.37 -11.05
CA PHE A 6 -13.44 10.96 -11.01
C PHE A 6 -13.47 12.11 -10.01
N GLU A 7 -14.25 13.13 -10.34
CA GLU A 7 -14.51 14.29 -9.48
C GLU A 7 -16.02 14.36 -9.25
N VAL A 8 -16.45 14.03 -8.03
CA VAL A 8 -17.85 14.07 -7.63
C VAL A 8 -18.00 15.22 -6.64
N GLY A 9 -18.20 16.42 -7.17
CA GLY A 9 -18.26 17.65 -6.37
C GLY A 9 -16.94 17.92 -5.63
N PRO A 10 -16.93 18.11 -4.30
CA PRO A 10 -15.72 18.42 -3.54
C PRO A 10 -14.80 17.20 -3.32
N VAL A 11 -15.20 15.99 -3.73
CA VAL A 11 -14.45 14.76 -3.50
C VAL A 11 -13.80 14.31 -4.80
N SER A 12 -12.47 14.36 -4.83
CA SER A 12 -11.65 13.80 -5.89
C SER A 12 -11.25 12.36 -5.57
N ILE A 13 -11.58 11.42 -6.45
CA ILE A 13 -11.13 10.02 -6.35
C ILE A 13 -9.81 9.88 -7.10
N TYR A 14 -8.75 9.62 -6.33
CA TYR A 14 -7.41 9.38 -6.87
C TYR A 14 -7.25 7.93 -7.32
N SER A 15 -6.57 7.75 -8.46
CA SER A 15 -6.30 6.41 -9.02
C SER A 15 -5.51 5.53 -8.05
N TYR A 16 -4.54 6.11 -7.35
CA TYR A 16 -3.74 5.41 -6.34
C TYR A 16 -4.60 4.79 -5.24
N GLY A 17 -5.50 5.58 -4.64
CA GLY A 17 -6.36 5.11 -3.55
C GLY A 17 -7.31 4.01 -4.00
N LEU A 18 -7.91 4.16 -5.19
CA LEU A 18 -8.78 3.14 -5.76
C LEU A 18 -8.02 1.83 -6.01
N LEU A 19 -6.87 1.91 -6.70
CA LEU A 19 -6.05 0.73 -7.00
C LEU A 19 -5.59 0.03 -5.73
N LEU A 20 -5.14 0.77 -4.72
CA LEU A 20 -4.73 0.24 -3.43
C LEU A 20 -5.90 -0.48 -2.73
N ALA A 21 -7.08 0.12 -2.71
CA ALA A 21 -8.27 -0.48 -2.11
C ALA A 21 -8.66 -1.78 -2.85
N THR A 22 -8.70 -1.78 -4.18
CA THR A 22 -8.96 -3.00 -4.96
C THR A 22 -7.89 -4.06 -4.73
N ALA A 23 -6.61 -3.68 -4.70
CA ALA A 23 -5.51 -4.61 -4.47
C ALA A 23 -5.59 -5.26 -3.09
N TYR A 24 -5.95 -4.46 -2.07
CA TYR A 24 -6.16 -4.94 -0.72
C TYR A 24 -7.33 -5.91 -0.63
N LEU A 25 -8.49 -5.57 -1.22
CA LEU A 25 -9.67 -6.44 -1.23
C LEU A 25 -9.41 -7.76 -1.96
N VAL A 26 -8.76 -7.71 -3.12
CA VAL A 26 -8.37 -8.91 -3.88
C VAL A 26 -7.35 -9.73 -3.10
N GLY A 27 -6.37 -9.10 -2.46
CA GLY A 27 -5.38 -9.75 -1.61
C GLY A 27 -6.01 -10.45 -0.40
N LEU A 28 -6.97 -9.80 0.27
CA LEU A 28 -7.70 -10.36 1.40
C LEU A 28 -8.61 -11.52 0.98
N TRP A 29 -9.33 -11.35 -0.13
CA TRP A 29 -10.13 -12.43 -0.71
C TRP A 29 -9.25 -13.63 -1.04
N TYR A 30 -8.11 -13.40 -1.71
CA TYR A 30 -7.16 -14.45 -2.04
C TYR A 30 -6.61 -15.15 -0.78
N ALA A 31 -6.21 -14.38 0.24
CA ALA A 31 -5.74 -14.92 1.52
C ALA A 31 -6.82 -15.78 2.22
N SER A 32 -8.09 -15.36 2.20
CA SER A 32 -9.19 -16.14 2.80
C SER A 32 -9.46 -17.45 2.06
N VAL A 33 -9.33 -17.45 0.72
CA VAL A 33 -9.44 -18.68 -0.10
C VAL A 33 -8.28 -19.62 0.23
N ARG A 34 -7.05 -19.10 0.39
CA ARG A 34 -5.88 -19.90 0.78
C ARG A 34 -5.96 -20.43 2.20
N ALA A 35 -6.49 -19.64 3.12
CA ALA A 35 -6.71 -20.02 4.50
C ALA A 35 -7.52 -21.32 4.60
N ARG A 36 -8.64 -21.41 3.86
CA ARG A 36 -9.47 -22.63 3.79
C ARG A 36 -8.66 -23.85 3.35
N LYS A 37 -7.82 -23.70 2.32
CA LYS A 37 -6.98 -24.80 1.80
C LYS A 37 -5.92 -25.27 2.80
N ARG A 38 -5.51 -24.41 3.73
CA ARG A 38 -4.52 -24.71 4.76
C ARG A 38 -5.12 -25.06 6.12
N GLY A 39 -6.43 -25.34 6.18
CA GLY A 39 -7.12 -25.70 7.42
C GLY A 39 -7.28 -24.56 8.42
N LEU A 40 -7.10 -23.31 7.99
CA LEU A 40 -7.33 -22.12 8.81
C LEU A 40 -8.80 -21.69 8.72
N ASP A 41 -9.31 -21.10 9.81
CA ASP A 41 -10.60 -20.44 9.81
C ASP A 41 -10.55 -19.18 8.94
N ALA A 42 -11.22 -19.22 7.80
CA ALA A 42 -11.25 -18.12 6.83
C ALA A 42 -11.91 -16.85 7.37
N ASN A 43 -12.85 -16.97 8.30
CA ASN A 43 -13.47 -15.81 8.94
C ASN A 43 -12.43 -15.10 9.81
N ARG A 44 -11.65 -15.87 10.59
CA ARG A 44 -10.56 -15.31 11.42
C ARG A 44 -9.44 -14.68 10.59
N VAL A 45 -9.14 -15.24 9.42
CA VAL A 45 -8.18 -14.63 8.48
C VAL A 45 -8.74 -13.34 7.89
N THR A 46 -10.03 -13.31 7.55
CA THR A 46 -10.68 -12.09 7.05
C THR A 46 -10.72 -10.99 8.11
N ASP A 47 -11.14 -11.34 9.32
CA ASP A 47 -11.12 -10.46 10.50
C ASP A 47 -9.71 -9.90 10.73
N LEU A 48 -8.68 -10.77 10.73
CA LEU A 48 -7.28 -10.36 10.88
C LEU A 48 -6.89 -9.32 9.82
N GLY A 49 -7.28 -9.52 8.56
CA GLY A 49 -7.11 -8.51 7.52
C GLY A 49 -7.73 -7.17 7.92
N ILE A 50 -9.00 -7.17 8.31
CA ILE A 50 -9.72 -5.95 8.72
C ILE A 50 -9.00 -5.25 9.88
N TYR A 51 -8.56 -5.99 10.90
CA TYR A 51 -7.76 -5.43 12.00
C TYR A 51 -6.43 -4.83 11.52
N ILE A 52 -5.76 -5.49 10.56
CA ILE A 52 -4.51 -5.01 9.96
C ILE A 52 -4.73 -3.66 9.25
N ILE A 53 -5.76 -3.51 8.41
CA ILE A 53 -5.96 -2.24 7.68
C ILE A 53 -6.36 -1.10 8.62
N ILE A 54 -7.22 -1.37 9.61
CA ILE A 54 -7.62 -0.35 10.60
C ILE A 54 -6.40 0.09 11.41
N SER A 55 -5.64 -0.86 11.94
CA SER A 55 -4.43 -0.56 12.72
C SER A 55 -3.34 0.10 11.88
N ALA A 56 -3.18 -0.27 10.60
CA ALA A 56 -2.25 0.41 9.69
C ALA A 56 -2.63 1.88 9.48
N LEU A 57 -3.92 2.19 9.26
CA LEU A 57 -4.38 3.56 9.10
C LEU A 57 -4.20 4.38 10.38
N VAL A 58 -4.57 3.82 11.54
CA VAL A 58 -4.39 4.46 12.84
C VAL A 58 -2.90 4.69 13.13
N GLY A 59 -2.07 3.67 12.95
CA GLY A 59 -0.64 3.74 13.22
C GLY A 59 0.07 4.76 12.32
N ALA A 60 -0.31 4.83 11.05
CA ALA A 60 0.25 5.79 10.11
C ALA A 60 -0.06 7.25 10.51
N LYS A 61 -1.25 7.49 11.09
CA LYS A 61 -1.64 8.80 11.61
C LYS A 61 -1.00 9.12 12.97
N LEU A 62 -0.92 8.15 13.87
CA LEU A 62 -0.27 8.35 15.17
C LEU A 62 1.20 8.74 14.99
N LEU A 63 1.93 8.04 14.12
CA LEU A 63 3.33 8.39 13.88
C LEU A 63 3.47 9.73 13.14
N LEU A 64 2.53 10.08 12.25
CA LEU A 64 2.50 11.40 11.62
C LEU A 64 2.40 12.52 12.66
N VAL A 65 1.52 12.38 13.65
CA VAL A 65 1.36 13.35 14.75
C VAL A 65 2.63 13.45 15.60
N VAL A 66 3.34 12.33 15.81
CA VAL A 66 4.61 12.32 16.54
C VAL A 66 5.72 13.01 15.75
N VAL A 67 5.82 12.77 14.44
CA VAL A 67 6.86 13.37 13.59
C VAL A 67 6.63 14.87 13.42
N GLU A 68 5.37 15.30 13.25
CA GLU A 68 4.99 16.70 13.09
C GLU A 68 4.64 17.39 14.42
N PHE A 69 5.02 16.80 15.55
CA PHE A 69 4.63 17.29 16.88
C PHE A 69 5.06 18.74 17.12
N ASP A 70 6.28 19.10 16.69
CA ASP A 70 6.80 20.47 16.82
C ASP A 70 6.05 21.48 15.94
N HIS A 71 5.56 21.06 14.77
CA HIS A 71 4.73 21.88 13.91
C HIS A 71 3.34 22.09 14.53
N LEU A 72 2.74 21.00 15.01
CA LEU A 72 1.42 21.02 15.64
C LEU A 72 1.38 21.81 16.95
N ARG A 73 2.50 21.83 17.69
CA ARG A 73 2.63 22.65 18.91
C ARG A 73 2.61 24.15 18.61
N ARG A 74 3.07 24.56 17.43
CA ARG A 74 3.09 25.98 17.00
C ARG A 74 1.73 26.41 16.45
N ASP A 75 1.07 25.55 15.69
CA ASP A 75 -0.28 25.81 15.18
C ASP A 75 -1.20 24.57 15.34
N PRO A 76 -1.98 24.51 16.43
CA PRO A 76 -2.89 23.40 16.67
C PRO A 76 -4.04 23.29 15.66
N SER A 77 -4.32 24.35 14.89
CA SER A 77 -5.41 24.35 13.90
C SER A 77 -5.10 23.49 12.68
N GLU A 78 -3.82 23.24 12.41
CA GLU A 78 -3.33 22.40 11.31
C GLU A 78 -3.62 20.90 11.50
N ILE A 79 -4.10 20.48 12.68
CA ILE A 79 -4.41 19.07 12.95
C ILE A 79 -5.37 18.48 11.91
N TRP A 80 -6.33 19.28 11.44
CA TRP A 80 -7.35 18.83 10.50
C TRP A 80 -6.78 18.63 9.09
N ASN A 81 -5.84 19.49 8.69
CA ASN A 81 -5.12 19.35 7.43
C ASN A 81 -4.17 18.15 7.48
N LEU A 82 -3.48 17.93 8.60
CA LEU A 82 -2.64 16.76 8.84
C LEU A 82 -3.44 15.44 8.84
N LEU A 83 -4.65 15.46 9.39
CA LEU A 83 -5.54 14.30 9.32
C LEU A 83 -6.05 14.03 7.90
N ARG A 84 -6.11 15.04 7.04
CA ARG A 84 -6.45 14.90 5.61
C ARG A 84 -5.26 14.49 4.74
N SER A 85 -4.03 14.64 5.20
CA SER A 85 -2.82 14.29 4.44
C SER A 85 -2.53 12.77 4.43
N ALA A 86 -1.53 12.34 3.64
CA ALA A 86 -1.05 10.96 3.71
C ALA A 86 -0.36 10.68 5.06
N GLY A 87 -0.50 9.46 5.59
CA GLY A 87 0.14 9.06 6.86
C GLY A 87 1.58 8.57 6.67
N VAL A 88 2.28 8.34 7.77
CA VAL A 88 3.65 7.80 7.76
C VAL A 88 3.61 6.28 7.67
N PHE A 89 4.15 5.71 6.59
CA PHE A 89 4.12 4.28 6.31
C PHE A 89 4.63 3.41 7.48
N TYR A 90 5.76 3.79 8.08
CA TYR A 90 6.38 3.03 9.19
C TYR A 90 5.45 2.90 10.40
N GLY A 91 4.67 3.94 10.70
CA GLY A 91 3.73 3.91 11.83
C GLY A 91 2.62 2.89 11.59
N GLY A 92 2.11 2.84 10.36
CA GLY A 92 1.12 1.85 9.96
C GLY A 92 1.68 0.44 10.00
N LEU A 93 2.88 0.23 9.47
CA LEU A 93 3.55 -1.08 9.47
C LEU A 93 3.77 -1.61 10.90
N LEU A 94 4.33 -0.80 11.79
CA LEU A 94 4.64 -1.21 13.16
C LEU A 94 3.37 -1.59 13.93
N LEU A 95 2.34 -0.75 13.86
CA LEU A 95 1.09 -1.02 14.59
C LEU A 95 0.34 -2.22 13.99
N ALA A 96 0.32 -2.35 12.65
CA ALA A 96 -0.30 -3.48 11.98
C ALA A 96 0.36 -4.81 12.32
N VAL A 97 1.70 -4.87 12.37
CA VAL A 97 2.44 -6.07 12.77
C VAL A 97 2.16 -6.43 14.23
N ALA A 98 2.15 -5.43 15.12
CA ALA A 98 1.84 -5.65 16.54
C ALA A 98 0.41 -6.20 16.74
N VAL A 99 -0.57 -5.59 16.09
CA VAL A 99 -1.99 -6.01 16.15
C VAL A 99 -2.17 -7.38 15.51
N ALA A 100 -1.52 -7.65 14.37
CA ALA A 100 -1.59 -8.96 13.73
C ALA A 100 -1.08 -10.07 14.63
N PHE A 101 0.07 -9.86 15.28
CA PHE A 101 0.66 -10.82 16.19
C PHE A 101 -0.20 -11.04 17.44
N TRP A 102 -0.73 -9.96 18.01
CA TRP A 102 -1.68 -10.02 19.13
C TRP A 102 -2.94 -10.81 18.75
N TYR A 103 -3.54 -10.53 17.59
CA TYR A 103 -4.75 -11.19 17.11
C TYR A 103 -4.50 -12.68 16.86
N MET A 104 -3.41 -13.03 16.17
CA MET A 104 -3.04 -14.43 15.92
C MET A 104 -2.86 -15.20 17.23
N ARG A 105 -2.19 -14.61 18.24
CA ARG A 105 -2.06 -15.23 19.57
C ARG A 105 -3.40 -15.38 20.27
N ARG A 106 -4.25 -14.34 20.24
CA ARG A 106 -5.56 -14.35 20.90
C ARG A 106 -6.49 -15.43 20.34
N HIS A 107 -6.44 -15.65 19.03
CA HIS A 107 -7.27 -16.61 18.31
C HIS A 107 -6.58 -17.96 18.05
N ARG A 108 -5.37 -18.17 18.60
CA ARG A 108 -4.57 -19.39 18.44
C ARG A 108 -4.33 -19.77 16.96
N LEU A 109 -4.21 -18.78 16.09
CA LEU A 109 -3.85 -18.99 14.70
C LEU A 109 -2.35 -19.34 14.61
N PRO A 110 -1.96 -20.41 13.89
CA PRO A 110 -0.55 -20.73 13.67
C PRO A 110 0.09 -19.62 12.82
N VAL A 111 1.08 -18.94 13.41
CA VAL A 111 1.67 -17.71 12.84
C VAL A 111 2.21 -17.96 11.44
N TRP A 112 3.04 -18.99 11.24
CA TRP A 112 3.66 -19.28 9.95
C TRP A 112 2.64 -19.61 8.86
N THR A 113 1.71 -20.53 9.13
CA THR A 113 0.66 -20.89 8.17
C THR A 113 -0.24 -19.69 7.83
N THR A 114 -0.49 -18.81 8.79
CA THR A 114 -1.24 -17.57 8.57
C THR A 114 -0.44 -16.61 7.69
N CYS A 115 0.83 -16.37 8.00
CA CYS A 115 1.72 -15.55 7.16
C CYS A 115 1.80 -16.10 5.72
N ASP A 116 1.91 -17.42 5.55
CA ASP A 116 1.92 -18.06 4.24
C ASP A 116 0.59 -17.85 3.48
N ALA A 117 -0.53 -17.68 4.19
CA ALA A 117 -1.84 -17.34 3.60
C ALA A 117 -1.88 -15.92 3.06
N PHE A 118 -1.25 -14.99 3.76
CA PHE A 118 -1.18 -13.58 3.34
C PHE A 118 -0.07 -13.30 2.32
N ALA A 119 1.05 -14.03 2.35
CA ALA A 119 2.26 -13.68 1.58
C ALA A 119 2.00 -13.45 0.07
N PRO A 120 1.27 -14.33 -0.65
CA PRO A 120 0.98 -14.07 -2.07
C PRO A 120 0.05 -12.87 -2.27
N GLY A 121 -0.92 -12.65 -1.35
CA GLY A 121 -1.83 -11.51 -1.38
C GLY A 121 -1.10 -10.19 -1.15
N ILE A 122 -0.09 -10.18 -0.26
CA ILE A 122 0.80 -9.03 -0.03
C ILE A 122 1.62 -8.73 -1.29
N ALA A 123 2.21 -9.76 -1.92
CA ALA A 123 2.97 -9.58 -3.15
C ALA A 123 2.09 -9.01 -4.29
N LEU A 124 0.88 -9.56 -4.47
CA LEU A 124 -0.08 -9.01 -5.43
C LEU A 124 -0.45 -7.56 -5.09
N GLY A 125 -0.71 -7.29 -3.81
CA GLY A 125 -1.01 -5.95 -3.30
C GLY A 125 0.08 -4.93 -3.64
N GLN A 126 1.34 -5.28 -3.39
CA GLN A 126 2.49 -4.44 -3.68
C GLN A 126 2.68 -4.22 -5.19
N ALA A 127 2.54 -5.27 -6.00
CA ALA A 127 2.66 -5.16 -7.45
C ALA A 127 1.63 -4.17 -8.05
N VAL A 128 0.37 -4.26 -7.61
CA VAL A 128 -0.70 -3.33 -8.02
C VAL A 128 -0.51 -1.94 -7.42
N GLY A 129 -0.08 -1.85 -6.16
CA GLY A 129 0.21 -0.58 -5.49
C GLY A 129 1.26 0.25 -6.25
N ARG A 130 2.30 -0.41 -6.78
CA ARG A 130 3.32 0.25 -7.61
C ARG A 130 2.80 0.72 -8.96
N ILE A 131 1.85 0.01 -9.57
CA ILE A 131 1.12 0.54 -10.74
C ILE A 131 0.32 1.78 -10.33
N GLY A 132 -0.28 1.80 -9.14
CA GLY A 132 -0.89 2.99 -8.56
C GLY A 132 0.08 4.16 -8.42
N CYS A 133 1.31 3.91 -7.96
CA CYS A 133 2.36 4.94 -7.88
C CYS A 133 2.69 5.52 -9.26
N LEU A 134 2.76 4.68 -10.29
CA LEU A 134 2.96 5.14 -11.67
C LEU A 134 1.81 6.03 -12.16
N MET A 135 0.56 5.69 -11.82
CA MET A 135 -0.60 6.52 -12.16
C MET A 135 -0.63 7.84 -11.40
N ALA A 136 -0.16 7.85 -10.15
CA ALA A 136 -0.03 9.06 -9.34
C ALA A 136 1.17 9.93 -9.76
N GLY A 137 2.19 9.34 -10.39
CA GLY A 137 3.44 10.00 -10.74
C GLY A 137 4.48 10.04 -9.61
N CYS A 138 4.33 9.22 -8.56
CA CYS A 138 5.26 9.19 -7.43
C CYS A 138 6.24 8.02 -7.48
N CYS A 139 7.27 8.06 -6.64
CA CYS A 139 8.28 6.99 -6.51
C CYS A 139 9.03 6.65 -7.82
N TYR A 140 9.29 7.67 -8.64
CA TYR A 140 10.12 7.57 -9.83
C TYR A 140 11.60 7.44 -9.48
N GLY A 141 12.40 6.94 -10.43
CA GLY A 141 13.83 6.80 -10.29
C GLY A 141 14.61 8.03 -10.76
N ALA A 142 15.92 7.85 -10.92
CA ALA A 142 16.79 8.90 -11.46
C ALA A 142 16.44 9.25 -12.93
N PRO A 143 16.85 10.43 -13.41
CA PRO A 143 16.82 10.77 -14.83
C PRO A 143 17.53 9.72 -15.69
N THR A 144 17.00 9.49 -16.89
CA THR A 144 17.51 8.46 -17.79
C THR A 144 17.33 8.81 -19.25
N ASP A 145 18.31 8.44 -20.06
CA ASP A 145 18.28 8.57 -21.53
C ASP A 145 17.88 7.25 -22.22
N LEU A 146 17.49 6.24 -21.44
CA LEU A 146 17.10 4.93 -21.96
C LEU A 146 15.74 4.99 -22.69
N PRO A 147 15.53 4.17 -23.72
CA PRO A 147 14.34 4.26 -24.58
C PRO A 147 13.02 3.84 -23.89
N TRP A 148 13.11 3.21 -22.71
CA TRP A 148 11.96 2.85 -21.88
C TRP A 148 11.77 3.79 -20.67
N GLY A 149 12.46 4.93 -20.65
CA GLY A 149 12.20 6.00 -19.70
C GLY A 149 10.76 6.48 -19.77
N VAL A 150 10.20 6.89 -18.63
CA VAL A 150 8.84 7.43 -18.55
C VAL A 150 8.92 8.91 -18.20
N THR A 151 8.29 9.73 -19.04
CA THR A 151 8.18 11.17 -18.85
C THR A 151 6.81 11.51 -18.27
N PHE A 152 6.81 12.21 -17.14
CA PHE A 152 5.60 12.66 -16.46
C PHE A 152 5.26 14.09 -16.92
N THR A 153 4.02 14.34 -17.36
CA THR A 153 3.58 15.64 -17.93
C THR A 153 2.40 16.29 -17.21
N ASN A 154 1.85 15.66 -16.17
CA ASN A 154 0.63 16.13 -15.49
C ASN A 154 1.00 17.03 -14.29
N PRO A 155 0.59 18.31 -14.29
CA PRO A 155 0.89 19.25 -13.20
C PRO A 155 0.39 18.81 -11.83
N LEU A 156 -0.70 18.02 -11.76
CA LEU A 156 -1.22 17.50 -10.49
C LEU A 156 -0.26 16.51 -9.83
N ALA A 157 0.51 15.75 -10.61
CA ALA A 157 1.53 14.88 -10.06
C ALA A 157 2.68 15.70 -9.44
N ALA A 158 3.14 16.74 -10.15
CA ALA A 158 4.13 17.67 -9.60
C ALA A 158 3.64 18.35 -8.31
N ALA A 159 2.40 18.84 -8.29
CA ALA A 159 1.83 19.52 -7.12
C ALA A 159 1.64 18.58 -5.91
N ASN A 160 1.20 17.34 -6.13
CA ASN A 160 0.86 16.43 -5.03
C ASN A 160 2.06 15.66 -4.50
N VAL A 161 3.01 15.30 -5.36
CA VAL A 161 4.10 14.36 -5.02
C VAL A 161 5.48 14.81 -5.52
N GLY A 162 5.60 16.03 -6.05
CA GLY A 162 6.90 16.63 -6.40
C GLY A 162 7.55 16.10 -7.69
N THR A 163 6.77 15.44 -8.56
CA THR A 163 7.30 14.86 -9.81
C THR A 163 7.94 15.90 -10.73
N PRO A 164 9.18 15.70 -11.21
CA PRO A 164 9.77 16.56 -12.23
C PRO A 164 9.04 16.32 -13.55
N LEU A 165 8.53 17.41 -14.12
CA LEU A 165 7.79 17.38 -15.38
C LEU A 165 8.75 17.41 -16.56
N ASP A 166 8.36 16.74 -17.65
CA ASP A 166 9.08 16.74 -18.93
C ASP A 166 10.53 16.22 -18.86
N VAL A 167 10.86 15.52 -17.77
CA VAL A 167 12.12 14.80 -17.59
C VAL A 167 11.87 13.30 -17.80
N SER A 168 12.71 12.66 -18.60
CA SER A 168 12.71 11.20 -18.76
C SER A 168 13.31 10.55 -17.51
N LEU A 169 12.53 9.71 -16.83
CA LEU A 169 12.90 9.08 -15.55
C LEU A 169 12.85 7.55 -15.65
N HIS A 170 13.67 6.87 -14.86
CA HIS A 170 13.54 5.43 -14.68
C HIS A 170 12.16 5.09 -14.07
N PRO A 171 11.34 4.24 -14.70
CA PRO A 171 10.09 3.75 -14.12
C PRO A 171 10.36 2.65 -13.08
N THR A 172 11.00 3.02 -11.97
CA THR A 172 11.30 2.13 -10.82
C THR A 172 10.05 1.42 -10.29
N GLN A 173 8.88 2.04 -10.42
CA GLN A 173 7.60 1.44 -10.07
C GLN A 173 7.32 0.19 -10.90
N LEU A 174 7.57 0.23 -12.22
CA LEU A 174 7.38 -0.92 -13.10
C LEU A 174 8.42 -2.01 -12.83
N TYR A 175 9.67 -1.62 -12.55
CA TYR A 175 10.72 -2.58 -12.18
C TYR A 175 10.34 -3.33 -10.90
N GLU A 176 9.83 -2.61 -9.90
CA GLU A 176 9.40 -3.21 -8.64
C GLU A 176 8.13 -4.06 -8.80
N SER A 177 7.13 -3.59 -9.56
CA SER A 177 5.96 -4.41 -9.91
C SER A 177 6.38 -5.73 -10.57
N ALA A 178 7.28 -5.68 -11.54
CA ALA A 178 7.78 -6.87 -12.23
C ALA A 178 8.54 -7.80 -11.28
N ALA A 179 9.44 -7.26 -10.45
CA ALA A 179 10.19 -8.03 -9.46
C ALA A 179 9.26 -8.73 -8.46
N VAL A 180 8.25 -8.02 -7.95
CA VAL A 180 7.30 -8.59 -6.99
C VAL A 180 6.39 -9.63 -7.64
N LEU A 181 5.98 -9.45 -8.90
CA LEU A 181 5.25 -10.48 -9.64
C LEU A 181 6.11 -11.73 -9.89
N ALA A 182 7.41 -11.57 -10.15
CA ALA A 182 8.34 -12.69 -10.24
C ALA A 182 8.44 -13.44 -8.90
N ILE A 183 8.55 -12.71 -7.77
CA ILE A 183 8.52 -13.29 -6.42
C ILE A 183 7.22 -14.05 -6.19
N LEU A 184 6.07 -13.46 -6.53
CA LEU A 184 4.76 -14.12 -6.45
C LEU A 184 4.75 -15.43 -7.25
N GLY A 185 5.25 -15.41 -8.48
CA GLY A 185 5.38 -16.60 -9.33
C GLY A 185 6.23 -17.69 -8.67
N ILE A 186 7.39 -17.32 -8.11
CA ILE A 186 8.28 -18.23 -7.40
C ILE A 186 7.59 -18.83 -6.17
N LEU A 187 6.91 -18.02 -5.36
CA LEU A 187 6.18 -18.49 -4.17
C LEU A 187 5.09 -19.51 -4.55
N LEU A 188 4.32 -19.21 -5.59
CA LEU A 188 3.26 -20.11 -6.07
C LEU A 188 3.80 -21.41 -6.68
N LEU A 189 4.99 -21.37 -7.29
CA LEU A 189 5.66 -22.56 -7.83
C LEU A 189 6.29 -23.42 -6.72
N ALA A 190 6.93 -22.78 -5.74
CA ALA A 190 7.55 -23.47 -4.61
C ALA A 190 6.51 -24.23 -3.78
N GLU A 191 5.30 -23.69 -3.65
CA GLU A 191 4.21 -24.31 -2.90
C GLU A 191 3.53 -25.49 -3.61
N ARG A 192 3.76 -25.67 -4.92
CA ARG A 192 3.24 -26.84 -5.66
C ARG A 192 4.12 -28.08 -5.49
N ARG A 193 5.29 -27.94 -4.88
CA ARG A 193 6.23 -29.03 -4.59
C ARG A 193 6.03 -29.52 -3.17
#